data_AF-A0A453SRA6-F1
#
_entry.id   AF-A0A453SRA6-F1
#
_cell.length_a   1.000
_cell.length_b   1.000
_cell.length_c   1.000
_cell.angle_alpha   90.00
_cell.angle_beta   90.00
_cell.angle_gamma   90.00
#
_symmetry.space_group_name_H-M   'P 1'
#
loop_
_entity.id
_entity.type
_entity.pdbx_description
1 polymer ?
#
loop_
_entity_poly.entity_id
_entity_poly.type
_entity_poly.pdbx_seq_one_letter_code
_entity_poly.pdbx_strand_id
1 'polypeptide(L)'
;EQGMISFMHIAKNVKVTELSLYEDAILDACCHNIPADDELWYRVVEVSVLLLTCTQRSNPRSPWYDRVLSEMLGHLERQPLNKERRVAWLTLIGPVFDSMGLFLLAHFRLLFSLFFQWMHADDDRTVLLVRKLP
;
A
#
# COMPACT_ATOMS: atom_id res chain seq x y z
N GLU A 1 5.57 2.96 16.76
CA GLU A 1 6.71 3.55 16.04
C GLU A 1 7.92 2.61 15.85
N GLN A 2 8.59 2.17 16.93
CA GLN A 2 9.85 1.39 16.85
C GLN A 2 9.73 0.05 16.07
N GLY A 3 8.58 -0.63 16.17
CA GLY A 3 8.33 -1.88 15.43
C GLY A 3 8.36 -1.72 13.90
N MET A 4 7.81 -0.63 13.36
CA MET A 4 7.79 -0.38 11.91
C MET A 4 9.18 0.00 11.37
N ILE A 5 9.99 0.70 12.16
CA ILE A 5 11.38 1.00 11.81
C ILE A 5 12.20 -0.30 11.79
N SER A 6 11.96 -1.21 12.74
CA SER A 6 12.58 -2.54 12.74
C SER A 6 12.14 -3.36 11.52
N PHE A 7 10.85 -3.36 11.16
CA PHE A 7 10.37 -4.02 9.94
C PHE A 7 10.98 -3.43 8.67
N MET A 8 11.14 -2.10 8.57
CA MET A 8 11.88 -1.48 7.45
C MET A 8 13.31 -2.00 7.36
N HIS A 9 14.02 -2.03 8.49
CA HIS A 9 15.40 -2.49 8.51
C HIS A 9 15.48 -3.97 8.10
N ILE A 10 14.58 -4.80 8.61
CA ILE A 10 14.49 -6.22 8.25
C ILE A 10 14.16 -6.37 6.76
N ALA A 11 13.12 -5.70 6.25
CA ALA A 11 12.72 -5.78 4.84
C ALA A 11 13.83 -5.36 3.86
N LYS A 12 14.65 -4.36 4.24
CA LYS A 12 15.73 -3.84 3.41
C LYS A 12 17.04 -4.64 3.51
N ASN A 13 17.26 -5.39 4.61
CA ASN A 13 18.56 -6.02 4.88
C ASN A 13 18.52 -7.55 5.00
N VAL A 14 17.34 -8.15 5.17
CA VAL A 14 17.18 -9.61 5.31
C VAL A 14 16.88 -10.23 3.96
N LYS A 15 17.41 -11.44 3.72
CA LYS A 15 17.20 -12.14 2.46
C LYS A 15 15.73 -12.52 2.31
N VAL A 16 15.22 -12.42 1.08
CA VAL A 16 13.83 -12.80 0.75
C VAL A 16 13.51 -14.23 1.20
N THR A 17 14.48 -15.14 1.14
CA THR A 17 14.33 -16.55 1.58
C THR A 17 14.13 -16.71 3.09
N GLU A 18 14.61 -15.77 3.89
CA GLU A 18 14.40 -15.77 5.34
C GLU A 18 13.06 -15.10 5.69
N LEU A 19 12.66 -14.07 4.91
CA LEU A 19 11.35 -13.41 5.03
C LEU A 19 10.19 -14.34 4.65
N SER A 20 10.36 -15.21 3.66
CA SER A 20 9.31 -16.14 3.22
C SER A 20 8.87 -17.12 4.30
N LEU A 21 9.71 -17.41 5.31
CA LEU A 21 9.35 -18.29 6.43
C LEU A 21 8.34 -17.65 7.39
N TYR A 22 8.18 -16.33 7.33
CA TYR A 22 7.33 -15.56 8.23
C TYR A 22 6.35 -14.66 7.47
N GLU A 23 6.10 -14.95 6.19
CA GLU A 23 5.32 -14.08 5.29
C GLU A 23 3.96 -13.71 5.87
N ASP A 24 3.21 -14.70 6.37
CA ASP A 24 1.86 -14.48 6.90
C ASP A 24 1.87 -13.56 8.13
N ALA A 25 2.80 -13.80 9.07
CA ALA A 25 2.90 -13.00 10.28
C ALA A 25 3.32 -11.55 9.99
N ILE A 26 4.23 -11.39 9.02
CA ILE A 26 4.72 -10.08 8.58
C ILE A 26 3.60 -9.29 7.89
N LEU A 27 2.88 -9.92 6.96
CA LEU A 27 1.81 -9.26 6.20
C LEU A 27 0.59 -8.99 7.07
N ASP A 28 0.29 -9.86 8.03
CA ASP A 28 -0.73 -9.62 9.03
C ASP A 28 -0.36 -8.42 9.92
N ALA A 29 0.90 -8.31 10.36
CA ALA A 29 1.38 -7.13 11.09
C ALA A 29 1.29 -5.86 10.23
N CYS A 30 1.59 -5.92 8.93
CA CYS A 30 1.39 -4.79 8.03
C CYS A 30 -0.08 -4.34 8.02
N CYS A 31 -1.01 -5.29 7.86
CA CYS A 31 -2.45 -4.99 7.85
C CYS A 31 -2.91 -4.31 9.14
N HIS A 32 -2.48 -4.81 10.30
CA HIS A 32 -2.82 -4.24 11.60
C HIS A 32 -2.28 -2.82 11.81
N ASN A 33 -1.22 -2.42 11.10
CA ASN A 33 -0.64 -1.09 11.18
C ASN A 33 -1.19 -0.12 10.13
N ILE A 34 -1.97 -0.58 9.15
CA ILE A 34 -2.61 0.30 8.16
C ILE A 34 -3.46 1.42 8.80
N PRO A 35 -4.25 1.20 9.87
CA PRO A 35 -4.99 2.28 10.51
C PRO A 35 -4.14 3.21 11.39
N ALA A 36 -2.84 3.34 11.12
CA ALA A 36 -1.93 4.22 11.85
C ALA A 36 -2.30 5.71 11.73
N ASP A 37 -1.65 6.51 12.58
CA ASP A 37 -1.67 7.97 12.49
C ASP A 37 -0.96 8.48 11.23
N ASP A 38 -1.15 9.77 10.95
CA ASP A 38 -0.65 10.42 9.73
C ASP A 38 0.90 10.41 9.67
N GLU A 39 1.56 10.56 10.82
CA GLU A 39 3.01 10.62 10.93
C GLU A 39 3.68 9.29 10.51
N LEU A 40 3.05 8.16 10.84
CA LEU A 40 3.57 6.84 10.50
C LEU A 40 3.04 6.30 9.18
N TRP A 41 1.96 6.86 8.64
CA TRP A 41 1.27 6.32 7.47
C TRP A 41 2.19 6.13 6.26
N TYR A 42 3.05 7.12 5.94
CA TYR A 42 4.00 6.99 4.83
C TYR A 42 4.89 5.75 4.99
N ARG A 43 5.45 5.55 6.19
CA ARG A 43 6.32 4.41 6.50
C ARG A 43 5.55 3.10 6.47
N VAL A 44 4.32 3.09 6.97
CA VAL A 44 3.44 1.91 6.94
C VAL A 44 3.16 1.49 5.50
N VAL A 45 2.81 2.42 4.61
CA VAL A 45 2.61 2.11 3.20
C VAL A 45 3.91 1.62 2.56
N GLU A 46 5.04 2.31 2.78
CA GLU A 46 6.34 1.94 2.20
C GLU A 46 6.72 0.50 2.57
N VAL A 47 6.62 0.15 3.85
CA VAL A 47 6.94 -1.18 4.36
C VAL A 47 5.98 -2.23 3.83
N SER A 48 4.69 -1.93 3.86
CA SER A 48 3.66 -2.87 3.40
C SER A 48 3.82 -3.19 1.92
N VAL A 49 4.05 -2.18 1.08
CA VAL A 49 4.32 -2.37 -0.36
C VAL A 49 5.58 -3.19 -0.57
N LEU A 50 6.68 -2.86 0.11
CA LEU A 50 7.95 -3.56 -0.03
C LEU A 50 7.82 -5.04 0.36
N LEU A 51 7.22 -5.33 1.51
CA LEU A 51 7.09 -6.68 2.04
C LEU A 51 6.10 -7.52 1.24
N LEU A 52 4.97 -6.93 0.82
CA LEU A 52 4.00 -7.60 -0.03
C LEU A 52 4.63 -7.99 -1.37
N THR A 53 5.27 -7.05 -2.05
CA THR A 53 5.85 -7.31 -3.38
C THR A 53 7.09 -8.20 -3.33
N CYS A 54 7.85 -8.23 -2.23
CA CYS A 54 9.01 -9.10 -2.12
C CYS A 54 8.63 -10.54 -1.74
N THR A 55 7.65 -10.73 -0.85
CA THR A 55 7.21 -12.07 -0.41
C THR A 55 6.27 -12.72 -1.41
N GLN A 56 5.35 -11.96 -2.02
CA GLN A 56 4.33 -12.48 -2.93
C GLN A 56 4.70 -12.36 -4.42
N ARG A 57 5.97 -12.07 -4.75
CA ARG A 57 6.45 -11.80 -6.11
C ARG A 57 6.09 -12.90 -7.12
N SER A 58 6.14 -14.16 -6.70
CA SER A 58 5.88 -15.32 -7.56
C SER A 58 4.39 -15.64 -7.72
N ASN A 59 3.51 -15.00 -6.95
CA ASN A 59 2.08 -15.26 -6.94
C ASN A 59 1.26 -13.96 -6.94
N PRO A 60 1.00 -13.36 -8.12
CA PRO A 60 0.18 -12.15 -8.23
C PRO A 60 -1.29 -12.39 -7.86
N ARG A 61 -1.73 -13.65 -7.69
CA ARG A 61 -3.06 -14.04 -7.21
C ARG A 61 -3.10 -14.30 -5.71
N SER A 62 -2.02 -14.02 -4.99
CA SER A 62 -1.98 -14.22 -3.55
C SER A 62 -3.11 -13.43 -2.87
N PRO A 63 -3.87 -14.04 -1.95
CA PRO A 63 -4.92 -13.34 -1.20
C PRO A 63 -4.36 -12.18 -0.37
N TRP A 64 -3.06 -12.17 -0.11
CA TRP A 64 -2.40 -11.06 0.57
C TRP A 64 -2.42 -9.76 -0.21
N TYR A 65 -2.40 -9.82 -1.56
CA TYR A 65 -2.57 -8.61 -2.38
C TYR A 65 -3.94 -7.98 -2.14
N ASP A 66 -5.00 -8.78 -2.23
CA ASP A 66 -6.38 -8.35 -2.00
C ASP A 66 -6.57 -7.80 -0.58
N ARG A 67 -6.05 -8.51 0.43
CA ARG A 67 -6.19 -8.12 1.83
C ARG A 67 -5.48 -6.80 2.12
N VAL A 68 -4.18 -6.69 1.81
CA VAL A 68 -3.39 -5.49 2.11
C VAL A 68 -3.92 -4.28 1.34
N LEU A 69 -4.26 -4.44 0.05
CA LEU A 69 -4.79 -3.35 -0.75
C LEU A 69 -6.17 -2.90 -0.24
N SER A 70 -7.06 -3.84 0.10
CA SER A 70 -8.38 -3.52 0.65
C SER A 70 -8.29 -2.74 1.96
N GLU A 71 -7.38 -3.12 2.86
CA GLU A 71 -7.15 -2.39 4.10
C GLU A 71 -6.67 -0.96 3.82
N MET A 72 -5.68 -0.78 2.92
CA MET A 72 -5.18 0.57 2.57
C MET A 72 -6.29 1.44 1.98
N LEU A 73 -7.05 0.89 1.01
CA LEU A 73 -8.11 1.62 0.35
C LEU A 73 -9.26 1.94 1.32
N GLY A 74 -9.63 1.02 2.19
CA GLY A 74 -10.64 1.26 3.22
C GLY A 74 -10.19 2.31 4.23
N HIS A 75 -8.89 2.37 4.56
CA HIS A 75 -8.35 3.43 5.40
C HIS A 75 -8.42 4.81 4.71
N LEU A 76 -8.09 4.87 3.41
CA LEU A 76 -8.18 6.07 2.60
C LEU A 76 -9.62 6.54 2.39
N GLU A 77 -10.57 5.62 2.21
CA GLU A 77 -12.00 5.93 2.05
C GLU A 77 -12.61 6.59 3.29
N ARG A 78 -12.10 6.27 4.49
CA ARG A 78 -12.54 6.93 5.73
C ARG A 78 -12.07 8.38 5.84
N GLN A 79 -10.97 8.73 5.19
CA GLN A 79 -10.40 10.09 5.21
C GLN A 79 -9.89 10.52 3.82
N PRO A 80 -10.78 10.59 2.81
CA PRO A 80 -10.36 10.73 1.42
C PRO A 80 -9.87 12.14 1.10
N LEU A 81 -10.03 13.10 2.02
CA LEU A 81 -9.55 14.47 1.89
C LEU A 81 -8.20 14.72 2.57
N ASN A 82 -7.66 13.74 3.31
CA ASN A 82 -6.38 13.88 3.98
C ASN A 82 -5.23 13.86 2.94
N LYS A 83 -4.69 15.05 2.65
CA LYS A 83 -3.67 15.25 1.63
C LYS A 83 -2.42 14.40 1.85
N GLU A 84 -1.91 14.34 3.08
CA GLU A 84 -0.69 13.60 3.38
C GLU A 84 -0.88 12.11 3.11
N ARG A 85 -2.03 11.55 3.51
CA ARG A 85 -2.36 10.15 3.28
C ARG A 85 -2.46 9.77 1.81
N ARG A 86 -3.18 10.60 1.04
CA ARG A 86 -3.31 10.41 -0.41
C ARG A 86 -1.97 10.45 -1.10
N VAL A 87 -1.20 11.51 -0.85
CA VAL A 87 0.09 11.73 -1.51
C VAL A 87 1.07 10.61 -1.17
N ALA A 88 1.13 10.18 0.09
CA ALA A 88 1.96 9.06 0.52
C ALA A 88 1.59 7.77 -0.24
N TRP A 89 0.30 7.42 -0.24
CA TRP A 89 -0.16 6.20 -0.89
C TRP A 89 0.03 6.22 -2.40
N LEU A 90 -0.36 7.31 -3.07
CA LEU A 90 -0.20 7.47 -4.53
C LEU A 90 1.27 7.43 -4.96
N THR A 91 2.19 7.91 -4.11
CA THR A 91 3.64 7.88 -4.39
C THR A 91 4.20 6.46 -4.32
N LEU A 92 3.66 5.60 -3.47
CA LEU A 92 4.28 4.33 -3.09
C LEU A 92 3.58 3.10 -3.67
N ILE A 93 2.32 3.18 -4.10
CA ILE A 93 1.52 1.99 -4.44
C ILE A 93 1.90 1.33 -5.77
N GLY A 94 2.61 2.01 -6.66
CA GLY A 94 2.93 1.53 -8.02
C GLY A 94 3.38 0.06 -8.12
N PRO A 95 4.35 -0.41 -7.31
CA PRO A 95 4.80 -1.80 -7.35
C PRO A 95 3.70 -2.84 -7.06
N VAL A 96 2.70 -2.51 -6.25
CA VAL A 96 1.54 -3.39 -6.00
C VAL A 96 0.68 -3.47 -7.26
N PHE A 97 0.46 -2.34 -7.93
CA PHE A 97 -0.31 -2.31 -9.18
C PHE A 97 0.37 -3.12 -10.28
N ASP A 98 1.68 -2.92 -10.45
CA ASP A 98 2.48 -3.66 -11.42
C ASP A 98 2.47 -5.17 -11.14
N SER A 99 2.49 -5.57 -9.87
CA SER A 99 2.44 -6.98 -9.48
C SER A 99 1.06 -7.60 -9.69
N MET A 100 -0.02 -6.88 -9.39
CA MET A 100 -1.38 -7.39 -9.52
C MET A 100 -1.90 -7.39 -10.98
N GLY A 101 -1.50 -6.40 -11.79
CA GLY A 101 -1.98 -6.26 -13.17
C GLY A 101 -3.51 -6.32 -13.27
N LEU A 102 -4.04 -7.26 -14.06
CA LEU A 102 -5.48 -7.44 -14.27
C LEU A 102 -6.28 -7.73 -12.98
N PHE A 103 -5.64 -8.24 -11.91
CA PHE A 103 -6.34 -8.53 -10.65
C PHE A 103 -6.78 -7.26 -9.90
N LEU A 104 -6.25 -6.08 -10.27
CA LEU A 104 -6.73 -4.79 -9.76
C LEU A 104 -8.21 -4.53 -10.05
N LEU A 105 -8.78 -5.19 -11.07
CA LEU A 105 -10.21 -5.09 -11.40
C LEU A 105 -11.12 -5.45 -10.22
N ALA A 106 -10.67 -6.31 -9.30
CA ALA A 106 -11.41 -6.63 -8.08
C ALA A 106 -11.61 -5.39 -7.18
N HIS A 107 -10.70 -4.42 -7.24
CA HIS A 107 -10.72 -3.18 -6.46
C HIS A 107 -11.18 -1.96 -7.26
N PHE A 108 -11.61 -2.15 -8.52
CA PHE A 108 -11.95 -1.06 -9.44
C PHE A 108 -12.94 -0.06 -8.83
N ARG A 109 -14.00 -0.55 -8.17
CA ARG A 109 -15.04 0.30 -7.56
C ARG A 109 -14.45 1.30 -6.58
N LEU A 110 -13.57 0.85 -5.69
CA LEU A 110 -13.01 1.68 -4.63
C LEU A 110 -11.88 2.57 -5.15
N LEU A 111 -11.02 2.02 -6.02
CA LEU A 111 -9.98 2.77 -6.71
C LEU A 111 -10.55 3.94 -7.51
N PHE A 112 -11.54 3.69 -8.36
CA PHE A 112 -12.13 4.75 -9.19
C PHE A 112 -12.90 5.77 -8.37
N SER A 113 -13.55 5.37 -7.27
CA SER A 113 -14.19 6.32 -6.35
C SER A 113 -13.17 7.32 -5.79
N LEU A 114 -12.06 6.81 -5.25
CA LEU A 114 -10.99 7.64 -4.71
C LEU A 114 -10.31 8.47 -5.80
N PHE A 115 -9.98 7.87 -6.95
CA PHE A 115 -9.33 8.58 -8.06
C PHE A 115 -10.19 9.69 -8.62
N PHE A 116 -11.49 9.44 -8.80
CA PHE A 116 -12.41 10.46 -9.28
C PHE A 116 -12.48 11.65 -8.31
N GLN A 117 -12.53 11.38 -7.01
CA GLN A 117 -12.48 12.42 -5.99
C GLN A 117 -11.15 13.20 -6.02
N TRP A 118 -10.02 12.49 -6.16
CA TRP A 118 -8.69 13.07 -6.08
C TRP A 118 -8.23 13.80 -7.34
N MET A 119 -8.79 13.47 -8.51
CA MET A 119 -8.59 14.25 -9.75
C MET A 119 -9.12 15.68 -9.63
N HIS A 120 -10.03 15.93 -8.68
CA HIS A 120 -10.61 17.24 -8.40
C HIS A 120 -10.12 17.81 -7.06
N ALA A 121 -9.05 17.26 -6.49
CA ALA A 121 -8.40 17.83 -5.32
C ALA A 121 -7.85 19.22 -5.63
N ASP A 122 -7.76 20.05 -4.59
CA ASP A 122 -7.25 21.42 -4.63
C ASP A 122 -5.72 21.51 -4.78
N ASP A 123 -5.01 20.38 -4.67
CA ASP A 123 -3.56 20.32 -4.77
C ASP A 123 -3.07 19.62 -6.05
N ASP A 124 -2.22 20.33 -6.82
CA ASP A 124 -1.67 19.85 -8.09
C ASP A 124 -0.90 18.53 -7.95
N ARG A 125 -0.27 18.30 -6.80
CA ARG A 125 0.53 17.08 -6.55
C ARG A 125 -0.35 15.84 -6.59
N THR A 126 -1.48 15.85 -5.89
CA THR A 126 -2.45 14.74 -5.92
C THR A 126 -2.96 14.51 -7.34
N VAL A 127 -3.38 15.57 -8.05
CA VAL A 127 -3.89 15.47 -9.42
C VAL A 127 -2.85 14.89 -10.38
N LEU A 128 -1.60 15.34 -10.29
CA LEU A 128 -0.49 14.83 -11.09
C LEU A 128 -0.19 13.36 -10.80
N LEU A 129 -0.24 12.93 -9.53
CA LEU A 129 0.02 11.55 -9.16
C LEU A 129 -1.07 10.60 -9.65
N VAL A 130 -2.35 10.96 -9.49
CA VAL A 130 -3.48 10.14 -9.99
C VAL A 130 -3.40 9.93 -11.49
N ARG A 131 -2.98 10.96 -12.25
CA ARG A 131 -2.82 10.87 -13.71
C ARG A 131 -1.62 10.03 -14.16
N LYS A 132 -0.63 9.82 -13.28
CA LYS A 132 0.58 9.05 -13.57
C LYS A 132 0.47 7.58 -13.18
N LEU A 133 -0.48 7.24 -12.30
CA LEU A 133 -0.72 5.85 -11.93
C LEU A 133 -1.30 5.09 -13.13
N PRO A 134 -0.78 3.88 -13.44
CA PRO A 134 -1.24 3.05 -14.53
C PRO A 134 -2.66 2.51 -14.32
#